data_AF-A0A1G0YPP0-F1
#
_entry.id   AF-A0A1G0YPP0-F1
#
_cell.length_a   1.000
_cell.length_b   1.000
_cell.length_c   1.000
_cell.angle_alpha   90.00
_cell.angle_beta   90.00
_cell.angle_gamma   90.00
#
_symmetry.space_group_name_H-M   'P 1'
#
loop_
_entity.id
_entity.type
_entity.pdbx_description
1 polymer ?
#
loop_
_entity_poly.entity_id
_entity_poly.type
_entity_poly.pdbx_seq_one_letter_code
_entity_poly.pdbx_strand_id
1 'polypeptide(L)'
;MIQLQQLIKPTWGVEKWLNTAWATLNDDEKQIISKRVEDLFFNPIPFQLEYDKILYIHLFTLLTQLEIFALQGMIKSLGKLSAGELHTQLRQQIMDEIFHATVFAKITYELASPYALPPMYSKGVENFFSILVNEPDFKTSLVMINLVGEGWIDEIFCALQKANIAPRVFDVVHEDESRHLHDYVSFLEIGLPNKAYLTKRLAYFEEELAVAILAQNTYVQTLITFLGVDGAKALFNKIDQKHYDMLKKIDCVPGKRWQFFMKHVTSIIQEVFHDQSNDQVIEPTVTRQVLTALWDAPNQPTQSSVFNVDVTPVQFFEKKFKSETITCLSLQALSKAMSDNPVLKNYMSHLKLYKPKDSFVALAVLLPGCDDHLSLIEFKNCHEMSLAELSEHIQHDLQFMVYCYKRVEKLKKEHPYLMDIFDGLFIPQSETIFGEPLLTRPSISLSNVGQWGYEVPISPLLPYETVKLTLAKIDRRQVWNNDSKLFEVRDILPVGMSVDHRVFDGNIAVPRMIQTAFDEMFNKMQQDATKAAPVKFSIELNEFMQLSEKLLQDDLDLGFRYLFFSSQVWKNYSGAHTFLSHRVSNELVVS
;
A
#
# COMPACT_ATOMS: atom_id res chain seq x y z
N MET A 1 -8.23 11.69 36.10
CA MET A 1 -8.70 11.30 34.75
C MET A 1 -8.26 12.38 33.79
N ILE A 2 -7.35 12.05 32.87
CA ILE A 2 -7.05 12.91 31.73
C ILE A 2 -8.32 12.90 30.87
N GLN A 3 -8.95 14.07 30.65
CA GLN A 3 -10.12 14.16 29.78
C GLN A 3 -9.73 13.64 28.40
N LEU A 4 -10.57 12.77 27.80
CA LEU A 4 -10.34 12.20 26.45
C LEU A 4 -9.93 13.27 25.41
N GLN A 5 -10.49 14.49 25.55
CA GLN A 5 -10.17 15.67 24.74
C GLN A 5 -8.71 16.15 24.83
N GLN A 6 -7.98 15.85 25.92
CA GLN A 6 -6.55 16.16 26.04
C GLN A 6 -5.65 15.16 25.30
N LEU A 7 -6.14 13.95 25.02
CA LEU A 7 -5.48 12.95 24.17
C LEU A 7 -5.78 13.18 22.67
N ILE A 8 -6.95 13.75 22.36
CA ILE A 8 -7.39 14.16 21.02
C ILE A 8 -7.15 15.67 20.86
N LYS A 9 -5.91 16.11 21.04
CA LYS A 9 -5.59 17.49 20.67
C LYS A 9 -5.58 17.60 19.14
N PRO A 10 -6.07 18.71 18.57
CA PRO A 10 -5.76 19.09 17.20
C PRO A 10 -4.26 18.91 16.95
N THR A 11 -3.88 17.91 16.16
CA THR A 11 -2.48 17.70 15.76
C THR A 11 -2.17 18.50 14.50
N TRP A 12 -3.22 18.99 13.83
CA TRP A 12 -3.12 19.71 12.57
C TRP A 12 -3.28 21.22 12.82
N GLY A 13 -2.22 22.00 12.56
CA GLY A 13 -2.18 23.45 12.86
C GLY A 13 -3.30 24.25 12.17
N VAL A 14 -3.77 23.75 11.03
CA VAL A 14 -4.89 24.26 10.24
C VAL A 14 -6.20 24.32 11.04
N GLU A 15 -6.46 23.34 11.91
CA GLU A 15 -7.66 23.32 12.77
C GLU A 15 -7.69 24.49 13.75
N LYS A 16 -6.52 24.93 14.23
CA LYS A 16 -6.44 26.09 15.11
C LYS A 16 -6.94 27.36 14.41
N TRP A 17 -6.58 27.53 13.14
CA TRP A 17 -7.01 28.69 12.35
C TRP A 17 -8.46 28.58 11.91
N LEU A 18 -8.92 27.38 11.54
CA LEU A 18 -10.34 27.16 11.27
C LEU A 18 -11.19 27.47 12.51
N ASN A 19 -10.77 27.01 13.70
CA ASN A 19 -11.43 27.35 14.97
C ASN A 19 -11.41 28.86 15.25
N THR A 20 -10.30 29.54 14.92
CA THR A 20 -10.21 31.00 15.07
C THR A 20 -11.18 31.71 14.14
N ALA A 21 -11.30 31.26 12.89
CA ALA A 21 -12.25 31.81 11.92
C ALA A 21 -13.70 31.52 12.34
N TRP A 22 -14.00 30.29 12.75
CA TRP A 22 -15.30 29.86 13.27
C TRP A 22 -15.75 30.69 14.48
N ALA A 23 -14.82 31.07 15.36
CA ALA A 23 -15.11 31.92 16.51
C ALA A 23 -15.53 33.35 16.12
N THR A 24 -15.25 33.80 14.89
CA THR A 24 -15.70 35.10 14.40
C THR A 24 -17.17 35.11 13.97
N LEU A 25 -17.80 33.94 13.82
CA LEU A 25 -19.20 33.80 13.40
C LEU A 25 -20.17 33.97 14.57
N ASN A 26 -21.34 34.54 14.28
CA ASN A 26 -22.49 34.53 15.17
C ASN A 26 -23.22 33.17 15.11
N ASP A 27 -24.20 32.97 15.99
CA ASP A 27 -24.85 31.66 16.13
C ASP A 27 -25.72 31.28 14.91
N ASP A 28 -26.34 32.25 14.24
CA ASP A 28 -27.14 32.01 13.03
C ASP A 28 -26.23 31.60 11.85
N GLU A 29 -25.11 32.31 11.68
CA GLU A 29 -24.10 31.99 10.66
C GLU A 29 -23.53 30.59 10.86
N LYS A 30 -23.23 30.20 12.12
CA LYS A 30 -22.78 28.84 12.45
C LYS A 30 -23.83 27.79 12.12
N GLN A 31 -25.10 28.06 12.41
CA GLN A 31 -26.19 27.13 12.08
C GLN A 31 -26.34 26.93 10.56
N ILE A 32 -26.23 28.01 9.78
CA ILE A 32 -26.27 27.96 8.31
C ILE A 32 -25.16 27.06 7.77
N ILE A 33 -23.92 27.28 8.22
CA ILE A 33 -22.77 26.48 7.74
C ILE A 33 -22.90 25.02 8.18
N SER A 34 -23.23 24.76 9.44
CA SER A 34 -23.42 23.39 9.95
C SER A 34 -24.45 22.61 9.14
N LYS A 35 -25.61 23.24 8.84
CA LYS A 35 -26.65 22.61 8.03
C LYS A 35 -26.16 22.28 6.62
N ARG A 36 -25.45 23.21 5.97
CA ARG A 36 -24.89 22.97 4.62
C ARG A 36 -23.89 21.80 4.62
N VAL A 37 -23.06 21.69 5.66
CA VAL A 37 -22.13 20.55 5.83
C VAL A 37 -22.91 19.25 6.04
N GLU A 38 -23.96 19.24 6.83
CA GLU A 38 -24.81 18.06 7.01
C GLU A 38 -25.48 17.63 5.70
N ASP A 39 -26.04 18.58 4.95
CA ASP A 39 -26.73 18.32 3.67
C ASP A 39 -25.78 17.73 2.60
N LEU A 40 -24.53 18.20 2.57
CA LEU A 40 -23.51 17.68 1.65
C LEU A 40 -23.08 16.25 2.03
N PHE A 41 -22.93 15.97 3.32
CA PHE A 41 -22.44 14.69 3.85
C PHE A 41 -23.57 13.73 4.25
N PHE A 42 -24.47 13.43 3.33
CA PHE A 42 -25.44 12.34 3.51
C PHE A 42 -24.75 10.98 3.70
N ASN A 43 -23.58 10.80 3.09
CA ASN A 43 -22.64 9.69 3.30
C ASN A 43 -21.33 10.22 3.94
N PRO A 44 -20.51 9.36 4.58
CA PRO A 44 -19.23 9.78 5.17
C PRO A 44 -18.29 10.49 4.17
N ILE A 45 -18.28 10.05 2.91
CA ILE A 45 -17.61 10.73 1.79
C ILE A 45 -18.67 11.08 0.74
N PRO A 46 -18.78 12.34 0.28
CA PRO A 46 -19.85 12.79 -0.61
C PRO A 46 -19.63 12.48 -2.10
N PHE A 47 -18.71 11.57 -2.43
CA PHE A 47 -18.36 11.14 -3.79
C PHE A 47 -17.74 9.73 -3.79
N GLN A 48 -17.65 9.12 -4.97
CA GLN A 48 -16.99 7.83 -5.17
C GLN A 48 -15.49 8.03 -5.44
N LEU A 49 -14.64 7.17 -4.87
CA LEU A 49 -13.21 7.18 -5.13
C LEU A 49 -12.91 6.43 -6.43
N GLU A 50 -12.52 7.16 -7.47
CA GLU A 50 -12.06 6.60 -8.75
C GLU A 50 -10.55 6.33 -8.79
N TYR A 51 -9.82 6.89 -7.82
CA TYR A 51 -8.35 6.83 -7.71
C TYR A 51 -7.96 6.40 -6.29
N ASP A 52 -6.67 6.12 -6.09
CA ASP A 52 -6.13 5.82 -4.76
C ASP A 52 -6.50 6.92 -3.75
N LYS A 53 -6.99 6.48 -2.59
CA LYS A 53 -7.39 7.31 -1.45
C LYS A 53 -6.32 8.33 -1.06
N ILE A 54 -5.03 7.98 -1.14
CA ILE A 54 -3.93 8.86 -0.75
C ILE A 54 -3.87 10.13 -1.61
N LEU A 55 -4.26 10.04 -2.89
CA LEU A 55 -4.27 11.18 -3.81
C LEU A 55 -5.35 12.19 -3.41
N TYR A 56 -6.53 11.70 -3.03
CA TYR A 56 -7.59 12.54 -2.49
C TYR A 56 -7.18 13.19 -1.16
N ILE A 57 -6.50 12.46 -0.28
CA ILE A 57 -5.96 13.00 0.97
C ILE A 57 -4.98 14.15 0.67
N HIS A 58 -4.03 13.97 -0.25
CA HIS A 58 -3.10 15.04 -0.63
C HIS A 58 -3.81 16.26 -1.21
N LEU A 59 -4.79 16.04 -2.10
CA LEU A 59 -5.57 17.10 -2.71
C LEU A 59 -6.34 17.90 -1.66
N PHE A 60 -7.19 17.25 -0.87
CA PHE A 60 -8.04 17.95 0.10
C PHE A 60 -7.22 18.54 1.25
N THR A 61 -6.06 17.97 1.59
CA THR A 61 -5.10 18.62 2.52
C THR A 61 -4.61 19.95 1.94
N LEU A 62 -4.18 19.97 0.68
CA LEU A 62 -3.72 21.19 0.02
C LEU A 62 -4.83 22.24 -0.04
N LEU A 63 -6.02 21.85 -0.52
CA LEU A 63 -7.17 22.76 -0.64
C LEU A 63 -7.57 23.34 0.72
N THR A 64 -7.64 22.50 1.76
CA THR A 64 -7.93 22.98 3.11
C THR A 64 -6.89 23.99 3.61
N GLN A 65 -5.60 23.76 3.35
CA GLN A 65 -4.57 24.74 3.70
C GLN A 65 -4.76 26.05 2.95
N LEU A 66 -4.89 25.97 1.62
CA LEU A 66 -5.08 27.12 0.74
C LEU A 66 -6.27 27.98 1.20
N GLU A 67 -7.42 27.34 1.47
CA GLU A 67 -8.63 28.03 1.91
C GLU A 67 -8.47 28.72 3.26
N ILE A 68 -8.00 28.00 4.27
CA ILE A 68 -7.89 28.54 5.62
C ILE A 68 -6.93 29.72 5.66
N PHE A 69 -5.90 29.72 4.82
CA PHE A 69 -4.99 30.84 4.74
C PHE A 69 -5.57 32.04 3.98
N ALA A 70 -6.27 31.83 2.86
CA ALA A 70 -7.00 32.90 2.16
C ALA A 70 -7.99 33.58 3.13
N LEU A 71 -8.73 32.78 3.88
CA LEU A 71 -9.67 33.19 4.91
C LEU A 71 -9.06 34.05 6.02
N GLN A 72 -7.87 33.72 6.52
CA GLN A 72 -7.18 34.58 7.52
C GLN A 72 -6.91 35.98 6.96
N GLY A 73 -6.51 36.06 5.69
CA GLY A 73 -6.34 37.31 4.97
C GLY A 73 -7.63 38.12 4.89
N MET A 74 -8.75 37.47 4.54
CA MET A 74 -10.07 38.10 4.46
C MET A 74 -10.60 38.57 5.81
N ILE A 75 -10.45 37.78 6.88
CA ILE A 75 -10.88 38.18 8.24
C ILE A 75 -10.13 39.42 8.72
N LYS A 76 -8.80 39.47 8.53
CA LYS A 76 -7.98 40.64 8.84
C LYS A 76 -8.42 41.86 8.02
N SER A 77 -8.86 41.64 6.79
CA SER A 77 -9.35 42.66 5.87
C SER A 77 -10.69 43.23 6.29
N LEU A 78 -11.65 42.38 6.67
CA LEU A 78 -12.97 42.76 7.15
C LEU A 78 -12.88 43.70 8.37
N GLY A 79 -11.96 43.43 9.31
CA GLY A 79 -11.74 44.27 10.49
C GLY A 79 -11.23 45.69 10.20
N LYS A 80 -10.82 45.98 8.95
CA LYS A 80 -10.37 47.30 8.51
C LYS A 80 -11.39 48.04 7.65
N LEU A 81 -12.50 47.40 7.27
CA LEU A 81 -13.56 48.01 6.46
C LEU A 81 -14.59 48.70 7.35
N SER A 82 -15.16 49.79 6.84
CA SER A 82 -16.32 50.44 7.48
C SER A 82 -17.60 49.66 7.19
N ALA A 83 -18.58 49.73 8.08
CA ALA A 83 -19.88 49.08 7.87
C ALA A 83 -20.55 49.66 6.60
N GLY A 84 -20.84 48.79 5.63
CA GLY A 84 -21.34 49.14 4.30
C GLY A 84 -21.57 47.90 3.42
N GLU A 85 -21.91 48.09 2.14
CA GLU A 85 -22.23 47.01 1.20
C GLU A 85 -21.06 46.04 1.00
N LEU A 86 -19.84 46.57 0.80
CA LEU A 86 -18.62 45.78 0.68
C LEU A 86 -18.31 44.96 1.93
N HIS A 87 -18.59 45.50 3.13
CA HIS A 87 -18.43 44.76 4.37
C HIS A 87 -19.40 43.57 4.43
N THR A 88 -20.66 43.76 4.02
CA THR A 88 -21.66 42.68 3.98
C THR A 88 -21.28 41.60 2.97
N GLN A 89 -20.83 41.99 1.78
CA GLN A 89 -20.39 41.06 0.73
C GLN A 89 -19.16 40.27 1.16
N LEU A 90 -18.14 40.93 1.73
CA LEU A 90 -16.95 40.24 2.26
C LEU A 90 -17.30 39.34 3.46
N ARG A 91 -18.28 39.72 4.28
CA ARG A 91 -18.77 38.87 5.37
C ARG A 91 -19.41 37.59 4.84
N GLN A 92 -20.21 37.70 3.77
CA GLN A 92 -20.80 36.54 3.10
C GLN A 92 -19.72 35.63 2.52
N GLN A 93 -18.73 36.19 1.80
CA GLN A 93 -17.59 35.42 1.29
C GLN A 93 -16.87 34.69 2.42
N ILE A 94 -16.55 35.36 3.54
CA ILE A 94 -15.94 34.71 4.71
C ILE A 94 -16.76 33.50 5.22
N MET A 95 -18.09 33.56 5.17
CA MET A 95 -18.93 32.41 5.55
C MET A 95 -18.80 31.24 4.57
N ASP A 96 -18.78 31.53 3.27
CA ASP A 96 -18.63 30.51 2.22
C ASP A 96 -17.25 29.85 2.29
N GLU A 97 -16.21 30.63 2.55
CA GLU A 97 -14.81 30.17 2.68
C GLU A 97 -14.60 29.33 3.94
N ILE A 98 -15.26 29.69 5.06
CA ILE A 98 -15.32 28.85 6.27
C ILE A 98 -16.04 27.53 5.97
N PHE A 99 -17.11 27.57 5.16
CA PHE A 99 -17.80 26.37 4.73
C PHE A 99 -16.89 25.47 3.87
N HIS A 100 -16.21 25.99 2.84
CA HIS A 100 -15.29 25.23 1.98
C HIS A 100 -14.16 24.59 2.79
N ALA A 101 -13.48 25.39 3.61
CA ALA A 101 -12.43 24.92 4.50
C ALA A 101 -12.91 23.78 5.43
N THR A 102 -14.13 23.89 5.95
CA THR A 102 -14.72 22.87 6.83
C THR A 102 -15.05 21.59 6.06
N VAL A 103 -15.59 21.71 4.84
CA VAL A 103 -15.87 20.57 3.95
C VAL A 103 -14.59 19.84 3.58
N PHE A 104 -13.56 20.55 3.12
CA PHE A 104 -12.28 19.94 2.73
C PHE A 104 -11.56 19.31 3.93
N ALA A 105 -11.58 19.97 5.10
CA ALA A 105 -11.03 19.41 6.33
C ALA A 105 -11.76 18.11 6.70
N LYS A 106 -13.10 18.12 6.67
CA LYS A 106 -13.91 16.94 6.99
C LYS A 106 -13.64 15.80 6.00
N ILE A 107 -13.60 16.06 4.68
CA ILE A 107 -13.23 15.04 3.68
C ILE A 107 -11.84 14.46 4.00
N THR A 108 -10.86 15.30 4.31
CA THR A 108 -9.50 14.84 4.65
C THR A 108 -9.51 13.92 5.87
N TYR A 109 -10.28 14.26 6.90
CA TYR A 109 -10.43 13.43 8.10
C TYR A 109 -11.15 12.12 7.85
N GLU A 110 -12.24 12.13 7.09
CA GLU A 110 -12.99 10.93 6.73
C GLU A 110 -12.15 9.99 5.85
N LEU A 111 -11.33 10.55 4.95
CA LEU A 111 -10.35 9.80 4.18
C LEU A 111 -9.16 9.32 5.03
N ALA A 112 -8.77 10.02 6.08
CA ALA A 112 -7.71 9.54 6.99
C ALA A 112 -8.24 8.46 7.97
N SER A 113 -9.54 8.46 8.24
CA SER A 113 -10.20 7.55 9.16
C SER A 113 -10.17 6.09 8.68
N PRO A 114 -10.14 5.10 9.61
CA PRO A 114 -10.05 5.23 11.07
C PRO A 114 -8.61 5.10 11.62
N TYR A 115 -7.63 4.90 10.75
CA TYR A 115 -6.30 4.43 11.12
C TYR A 115 -5.16 5.42 10.84
N ALA A 116 -5.45 6.56 10.18
CA ALA A 116 -4.48 7.62 9.95
C ALA A 116 -4.99 8.96 10.50
N LEU A 117 -4.05 9.81 10.89
CA LEU A 117 -4.31 11.25 10.99
C LEU A 117 -4.09 11.86 9.61
N PRO A 118 -4.74 12.98 9.28
CA PRO A 118 -4.38 13.76 8.10
C PRO A 118 -2.85 13.95 8.04
N PRO A 119 -2.25 13.91 6.83
CA PRO A 119 -0.81 14.11 6.70
C PRO A 119 -0.41 15.44 7.32
N MET A 120 0.83 15.49 7.84
CA MET A 120 1.35 16.76 8.33
C MET A 120 1.28 17.81 7.22
N TYR A 121 0.76 18.98 7.56
CA TYR A 121 0.63 20.09 6.63
C TYR A 121 2.01 20.51 6.09
N SER A 122 2.02 21.06 4.87
CA SER A 122 3.26 21.51 4.25
C SER A 122 3.77 22.79 4.93
N LYS A 123 4.95 22.72 5.56
CA LYS A 123 5.62 23.89 6.15
C LYS A 123 5.96 24.96 5.11
N GLY A 124 6.22 24.55 3.87
CA GLY A 124 6.44 25.49 2.77
C GLY A 124 5.21 26.35 2.51
N VAL A 125 4.02 25.72 2.48
CA VAL A 125 2.73 26.42 2.33
C VAL A 125 2.52 27.40 3.49
N GLU A 126 2.80 27.00 4.73
CA GLU A 126 2.70 27.91 5.90
C GLU A 126 3.64 29.11 5.79
N ASN A 127 4.91 28.88 5.41
CA ASN A 127 5.88 29.96 5.23
C ASN A 127 5.43 30.96 4.15
N PHE A 128 4.92 30.46 3.03
CA PHE A 128 4.34 31.28 1.96
C PHE A 128 3.20 32.14 2.50
N PHE A 129 2.25 31.56 3.23
CA PHE A 129 1.10 32.31 3.73
C PHE A 129 1.42 33.26 4.89
N SER A 130 2.51 33.03 5.63
CA SER A 130 3.02 33.99 6.60
C SER A 130 3.33 35.36 5.95
N ILE A 131 3.59 35.38 4.65
CA ILE A 131 3.83 36.61 3.86
C ILE A 131 2.55 37.44 3.77
N LEU A 132 1.40 36.79 3.53
CA LEU A 132 0.08 37.43 3.48
C LEU A 132 -0.33 37.95 4.86
N VAL A 133 -0.24 37.09 5.87
CA VAL A 133 -0.67 37.41 7.23
C VAL A 133 0.13 38.58 7.82
N ASN A 134 1.44 38.61 7.56
CA ASN A 134 2.32 39.65 8.08
C ASN A 134 2.46 40.87 7.16
N GLU A 135 1.72 40.93 6.05
CA GLU A 135 1.75 42.07 5.14
C GLU A 135 1.21 43.34 5.85
N PRO A 136 2.01 44.40 5.99
CA PRO A 136 1.57 45.64 6.63
C PRO A 136 0.62 46.47 5.75
N ASP A 137 0.83 46.49 4.43
CA ASP A 137 -0.02 47.27 3.53
C ASP A 137 -1.30 46.51 3.17
N PHE A 138 -2.43 47.05 3.62
CA PHE A 138 -3.74 46.44 3.41
C PHE A 138 -4.06 46.23 1.93
N LYS A 139 -3.72 47.21 1.07
CA LYS A 139 -4.03 47.16 -0.36
C LYS A 139 -3.19 46.11 -1.09
N THR A 140 -1.91 46.03 -0.76
CA THR A 140 -1.00 44.99 -1.25
C THR A 140 -1.45 43.61 -0.77
N SER A 141 -1.86 43.46 0.49
CA SER A 141 -2.38 42.20 1.03
C SER A 141 -3.63 41.73 0.27
N LEU A 142 -4.55 42.65 -0.04
CA LEU A 142 -5.79 42.32 -0.77
C LEU A 142 -5.49 41.83 -2.19
N VAL A 143 -4.56 42.49 -2.90
CA VAL A 143 -4.11 42.02 -4.22
C VAL A 143 -3.56 40.60 -4.15
N MET A 144 -2.68 40.31 -3.18
CA MET A 144 -2.06 38.98 -3.08
C MET A 144 -3.06 37.89 -2.65
N ILE A 145 -4.05 38.21 -1.82
CA ILE A 145 -5.13 37.27 -1.45
C ILE A 145 -5.95 36.92 -2.70
N ASN A 146 -6.38 37.93 -3.47
CA ASN A 146 -7.16 37.71 -4.68
C ASN A 146 -6.39 36.86 -5.70
N LEU A 147 -5.10 37.14 -5.91
CA LEU A 147 -4.27 36.33 -6.83
C LEU A 147 -4.25 34.84 -6.47
N VAL A 148 -4.38 34.49 -5.19
CA VAL A 148 -4.44 33.09 -4.74
C VAL A 148 -5.86 32.54 -4.78
N GLY A 149 -6.85 33.22 -4.18
CA GLY A 149 -8.24 32.76 -4.18
C GLY A 149 -8.82 32.71 -5.58
N GLU A 150 -9.11 33.88 -6.13
CA GLU A 150 -9.72 34.05 -7.45
C GLU A 150 -8.80 33.62 -8.59
N GLY A 151 -7.49 33.89 -8.47
CA GLY A 151 -6.54 33.61 -9.54
C GLY A 151 -6.22 32.13 -9.71
N TRP A 152 -6.31 31.35 -8.64
CA TRP A 152 -5.60 30.08 -8.55
C TRP A 152 -6.45 28.94 -8.04
N ILE A 153 -7.01 29.12 -6.85
CA ILE A 153 -7.87 28.13 -6.20
C ILE A 153 -9.08 27.86 -7.10
N ASP A 154 -9.70 28.91 -7.64
CA ASP A 154 -10.82 28.77 -8.59
C ASP A 154 -10.43 28.00 -9.87
N GLU A 155 -9.24 28.23 -10.43
CA GLU A 155 -8.80 27.47 -11.62
C GLU A 155 -8.53 25.98 -11.29
N ILE A 156 -8.03 25.70 -10.08
CA ILE A 156 -7.88 24.33 -9.58
C ILE A 156 -9.27 23.67 -9.45
N PHE A 157 -10.24 24.35 -8.85
CA PHE A 157 -11.62 23.86 -8.72
C PHE A 157 -12.25 23.58 -10.08
N CYS A 158 -12.14 24.54 -11.00
CA CYS A 158 -12.62 24.40 -12.37
C CYS A 158 -11.98 23.21 -13.11
N ALA A 159 -10.69 22.94 -12.88
CA ALA A 159 -10.00 21.81 -13.50
C ALA A 159 -10.46 20.46 -12.91
N LEU A 160 -10.58 20.38 -11.58
CA LEU A 160 -11.01 19.17 -10.88
C LEU A 160 -12.47 18.82 -11.20
N GLN A 161 -13.35 19.81 -11.25
CA GLN A 161 -14.75 19.61 -11.65
C GLN A 161 -14.84 19.09 -13.09
N LYS A 162 -14.06 19.65 -14.02
CA LYS A 162 -14.01 19.18 -15.43
C LYS A 162 -13.48 17.76 -15.57
N ALA A 163 -12.58 17.36 -14.68
CA ALA A 163 -12.08 16.00 -14.59
C ALA A 163 -12.99 15.06 -13.77
N ASN A 164 -14.19 15.51 -13.38
CA ASN A 164 -15.16 14.74 -12.60
C ASN A 164 -14.63 14.27 -11.23
N ILE A 165 -13.66 14.99 -10.65
CA ILE A 165 -13.12 14.66 -9.32
C ILE A 165 -14.02 15.29 -8.26
N ALA A 166 -14.61 14.49 -7.37
CA ALA A 166 -15.52 14.96 -6.31
C ALA A 166 -16.60 15.97 -6.80
N PRO A 167 -17.38 15.63 -7.86
CA PRO A 167 -18.17 16.59 -8.62
C PRO A 167 -19.18 17.34 -7.74
N ARG A 168 -19.88 16.64 -6.85
CA ARG A 168 -20.86 17.26 -5.93
C ARG A 168 -20.23 18.29 -4.99
N VAL A 169 -18.96 18.09 -4.59
CA VAL A 169 -18.26 19.03 -3.72
C VAL A 169 -17.94 20.30 -4.51
N PHE A 170 -17.34 20.17 -5.69
CA PHE A 170 -16.96 21.33 -6.49
C PHE A 170 -18.15 22.04 -7.15
N ASP A 171 -19.28 21.36 -7.37
CA ASP A 171 -20.52 22.02 -7.82
C ASP A 171 -21.01 23.04 -6.78
N VAL A 172 -21.03 22.65 -5.50
CA VAL A 172 -21.45 23.53 -4.40
C VAL A 172 -20.43 24.65 -4.19
N VAL A 173 -19.13 24.33 -4.23
CA VAL A 173 -18.06 25.32 -4.11
C VAL A 173 -18.16 26.35 -5.24
N HIS A 174 -18.31 25.91 -6.48
CA HIS A 174 -18.39 26.81 -7.64
C HIS A 174 -19.64 27.71 -7.63
N GLU A 175 -20.77 27.23 -7.08
CA GLU A 175 -21.96 28.08 -6.86
C GLU A 175 -21.64 29.22 -5.88
N ASP A 176 -20.85 28.96 -4.84
CA ASP A 176 -20.41 30.00 -3.91
C ASP A 176 -19.44 30.99 -4.56
N GLU A 177 -18.40 30.49 -5.25
CA GLU A 177 -17.40 31.32 -5.96
C GLU A 177 -18.07 32.30 -6.94
N SER A 178 -19.16 31.87 -7.60
CA SER A 178 -19.91 32.73 -8.55
C SER A 178 -20.52 34.00 -7.92
N ARG A 179 -20.60 34.05 -6.59
CA ARG A 179 -21.19 35.15 -5.80
C ARG A 179 -20.14 35.98 -5.05
N HIS A 180 -18.86 35.62 -5.15
CA HIS A 180 -17.76 36.31 -4.49
C HIS A 180 -17.45 37.67 -5.13
N LEU A 181 -16.73 38.51 -4.39
CA LEU A 181 -16.38 39.86 -4.81
C LEU A 181 -15.32 39.84 -5.91
N HIS A 182 -15.71 40.18 -7.14
CA HIS A 182 -14.73 40.34 -8.23
C HIS A 182 -13.75 41.50 -7.96
N ASP A 183 -12.46 41.24 -8.24
CA ASP A 183 -11.31 42.14 -8.05
C ASP A 183 -11.58 43.63 -8.32
N TYR A 184 -12.31 43.91 -9.39
CA TYR A 184 -12.50 45.26 -9.91
C TYR A 184 -13.37 46.13 -8.99
N VAL A 185 -14.35 45.53 -8.30
CA VAL A 185 -15.27 46.25 -7.39
C VAL A 185 -14.51 46.68 -6.13
N SER A 186 -13.71 45.78 -5.57
CA SER A 186 -12.92 46.02 -4.34
C SER A 186 -11.86 47.12 -4.53
N PHE A 187 -11.20 47.19 -5.69
CA PHE A 187 -10.18 48.23 -5.95
C PHE A 187 -10.77 49.62 -6.24
N LEU A 188 -12.00 49.70 -6.77
CA LEU A 188 -12.68 50.98 -6.99
C LEU A 188 -13.03 51.68 -5.67
N GLU A 189 -13.38 50.92 -4.63
CA GLU A 189 -13.78 51.48 -3.33
C GLU A 189 -12.59 51.74 -2.39
N ILE A 190 -11.58 50.86 -2.38
CA ILE A 190 -10.43 50.94 -1.45
C ILE A 190 -9.25 51.73 -2.07
N GLY A 191 -9.18 51.79 -3.39
CA GLY A 191 -8.13 52.44 -4.18
C GLY A 191 -6.86 51.58 -4.34
N LEU A 192 -6.04 51.90 -5.35
CA LEU A 192 -4.88 51.11 -5.76
C LEU A 192 -3.71 51.13 -4.75
N PRO A 193 -2.92 50.03 -4.64
CA PRO A 193 -1.71 49.96 -3.82
C PRO A 193 -0.55 50.77 -4.40
N ASN A 194 0.49 51.00 -3.59
CA ASN A 194 1.73 51.60 -4.09
C ASN A 194 2.44 50.64 -5.06
N LYS A 195 2.53 51.03 -6.34
CA LYS A 195 3.09 50.19 -7.42
C LYS A 195 4.51 49.69 -7.15
N ALA A 196 5.40 50.54 -6.65
CA ALA A 196 6.80 50.16 -6.41
C ALA A 196 6.92 49.16 -5.25
N TYR A 197 6.12 49.36 -4.19
CA TYR A 197 6.05 48.44 -3.06
C TYR A 197 5.45 47.09 -3.46
N LEU A 198 4.28 47.12 -4.13
CA LEU A 198 3.60 45.93 -4.63
C LEU A 198 4.52 45.12 -5.55
N THR A 199 5.20 45.75 -6.51
CA THR A 199 6.10 45.04 -7.45
C THR A 199 7.19 44.25 -6.71
N LYS A 200 7.79 44.84 -5.66
CA LYS A 200 8.82 44.16 -4.87
C LYS A 200 8.25 43.00 -4.06
N ARG A 201 7.07 43.18 -3.46
CA ARG A 201 6.40 42.15 -2.64
C ARG A 201 5.89 41.01 -3.51
N LEU A 202 5.31 41.32 -4.67
CA LEU A 202 4.82 40.37 -5.66
C LEU A 202 5.93 39.45 -6.15
N ALA A 203 7.12 39.97 -6.46
CA ALA A 203 8.23 39.14 -6.93
C ALA A 203 8.68 38.08 -5.90
N TYR A 204 8.64 38.43 -4.60
CA TYR A 204 8.94 37.47 -3.53
C TYR A 204 7.78 36.50 -3.31
N PHE A 205 6.54 37.01 -3.33
CA PHE A 205 5.33 36.21 -3.19
C PHE A 205 5.21 35.13 -4.27
N GLU A 206 5.41 35.47 -5.54
CA GLU A 206 5.34 34.54 -6.67
C GLU A 206 6.43 33.46 -6.63
N GLU A 207 7.63 33.79 -6.14
CA GLU A 207 8.71 32.82 -5.99
C GLU A 207 8.38 31.79 -4.90
N GLU A 208 7.90 32.26 -3.76
CA GLU A 208 7.48 31.40 -2.67
C GLU A 208 6.26 30.55 -3.08
N LEU A 209 5.31 31.10 -3.84
CA LEU A 209 4.18 30.35 -4.41
C LEU A 209 4.66 29.20 -5.30
N ALA A 210 5.58 29.50 -6.22
CA ALA A 210 6.13 28.50 -7.14
C ALA A 210 6.84 27.37 -6.39
N VAL A 211 7.63 27.68 -5.35
CA VAL A 211 8.38 26.66 -4.60
C VAL A 211 7.48 25.90 -3.61
N ALA A 212 6.62 26.62 -2.89
CA ALA A 212 5.82 26.06 -1.80
C ALA A 212 4.66 25.21 -2.28
N ILE A 213 4.19 25.38 -3.53
CA ILE A 213 3.02 24.67 -4.01
C ILE A 213 3.28 24.03 -5.37
N LEU A 214 3.75 24.80 -6.36
CA LEU A 214 3.89 24.31 -7.74
C LEU A 214 5.10 23.43 -7.99
N ALA A 215 6.11 23.46 -7.12
CA ALA A 215 7.29 22.61 -7.23
C ALA A 215 7.25 21.43 -6.25
N GLN A 216 6.18 21.30 -5.45
CA GLN A 216 6.05 20.17 -4.54
C GLN A 216 5.58 18.94 -5.31
N ASN A 217 6.47 17.95 -5.42
CA ASN A 217 6.22 16.72 -6.16
C ASN A 217 4.89 16.05 -5.77
N THR A 218 4.56 16.01 -4.47
CA THR A 218 3.31 15.44 -3.96
C THR A 218 2.08 16.06 -4.61
N TYR A 219 2.00 17.39 -4.69
CA TYR A 219 0.84 18.09 -5.23
C TYR A 219 0.82 18.06 -6.75
N VAL A 220 1.98 18.25 -7.40
CA VAL A 220 2.09 18.18 -8.86
C VAL A 220 1.72 16.80 -9.37
N GLN A 221 2.25 15.73 -8.77
CA GLN A 221 1.90 14.36 -9.12
C GLN A 221 0.40 14.10 -8.91
N THR A 222 -0.17 14.57 -7.79
CA THR A 222 -1.60 14.42 -7.51
C THR A 222 -2.47 15.08 -8.58
N LEU A 223 -2.14 16.32 -8.97
CA LEU A 223 -2.86 17.03 -10.04
C LEU A 223 -2.67 16.35 -11.41
N ILE A 224 -1.47 15.86 -11.73
CA ILE A 224 -1.23 15.15 -12.99
C ILE A 224 -2.00 13.82 -13.02
N THR A 225 -2.05 13.07 -11.92
CA THR A 225 -2.81 11.81 -11.88
C THR A 225 -4.31 12.05 -12.07
N PHE A 226 -4.86 13.10 -11.45
CA PHE A 226 -6.28 13.44 -11.60
C PHE A 226 -6.64 14.04 -12.96
N LEU A 227 -5.81 14.93 -13.50
CA LEU A 227 -6.12 15.70 -14.70
C LEU A 227 -5.54 15.11 -15.98
N GLY A 228 -4.60 14.16 -15.87
CA GLY A 228 -3.69 13.78 -16.95
C GLY A 228 -2.64 14.86 -17.24
N VAL A 229 -1.64 14.51 -18.05
CA VAL A 229 -0.56 15.44 -18.44
C VAL A 229 -1.10 16.68 -19.16
N ASP A 230 -2.03 16.49 -20.10
CA ASP A 230 -2.62 17.60 -20.85
C ASP A 230 -3.56 18.45 -20.00
N GLY A 231 -4.34 17.85 -19.10
CA GLY A 231 -5.18 18.59 -18.17
C GLY A 231 -4.36 19.42 -17.19
N ALA A 232 -3.26 18.88 -16.67
CA ALA A 232 -2.31 19.64 -15.85
C ALA A 232 -1.70 20.81 -16.63
N LYS A 233 -1.21 20.59 -17.85
CA LYS A 233 -0.68 21.68 -18.71
C LYS A 233 -1.72 22.77 -18.94
N ALA A 234 -2.97 22.39 -19.20
CA ALA A 234 -4.07 23.34 -19.38
C ALA A 234 -4.34 24.16 -18.10
N LEU A 235 -4.31 23.52 -16.92
CA LEU A 235 -4.46 24.19 -15.62
C LEU A 235 -3.36 25.24 -15.41
N PHE A 236 -2.08 24.87 -15.57
CA PHE A 236 -0.96 25.81 -15.40
C PHE A 236 -1.05 26.99 -16.37
N ASN A 237 -1.44 26.77 -17.63
CA ASN A 237 -1.61 27.85 -18.60
C ASN A 237 -2.74 28.81 -18.21
N LYS A 238 -3.87 28.28 -17.70
CA LYS A 238 -5.00 29.12 -17.26
C LYS A 238 -4.66 29.95 -16.04
N ILE A 239 -3.99 29.33 -15.07
CA ILE A 239 -3.41 29.98 -13.92
C ILE A 239 -2.53 31.17 -14.35
N ASP A 240 -1.61 30.96 -15.30
CA ASP A 240 -0.72 32.02 -15.76
C ASP A 240 -1.52 33.16 -16.40
N GLN A 241 -2.44 32.81 -17.29
CA GLN A 241 -3.29 33.77 -17.98
C GLN A 241 -4.12 34.61 -17.01
N LYS A 242 -4.78 33.97 -16.03
CA LYS A 242 -5.61 34.67 -15.03
C LYS A 242 -4.76 35.57 -14.14
N HIS A 243 -3.60 35.10 -13.69
CA HIS A 243 -2.64 35.88 -12.91
C HIS A 243 -2.20 37.15 -13.67
N TYR A 244 -1.89 37.02 -14.96
CA TYR A 244 -1.57 38.15 -15.84
C TYR A 244 -2.75 39.13 -15.97
N ASP A 245 -3.96 38.63 -16.23
CA ASP A 245 -5.14 39.46 -16.44
C ASP A 245 -5.52 40.25 -15.19
N MET A 246 -5.40 39.65 -13.99
CA MET A 246 -5.64 40.31 -12.72
C MET A 246 -4.64 41.43 -12.44
N LEU A 247 -3.33 41.17 -12.63
CA LEU A 247 -2.30 42.19 -12.43
C LEU A 247 -2.40 43.35 -13.43
N LYS A 248 -2.84 43.06 -14.66
CA LYS A 248 -3.06 44.09 -15.69
C LYS A 248 -4.14 45.10 -15.29
N LYS A 249 -5.19 44.67 -14.56
CA LYS A 249 -6.26 45.57 -14.06
C LYS A 249 -5.72 46.67 -13.14
N ILE A 250 -4.58 46.42 -12.48
CA ILE A 250 -3.92 47.36 -11.55
C ILE A 250 -2.60 47.91 -12.11
N ASP A 251 -2.42 47.86 -13.43
CA ASP A 251 -1.22 48.33 -14.14
C ASP A 251 0.09 47.70 -13.62
N CYS A 252 0.03 46.43 -13.21
CA CYS A 252 1.19 45.64 -12.79
C CYS A 252 1.43 44.47 -13.76
N VAL A 253 2.62 43.87 -13.66
CA VAL A 253 3.01 42.68 -14.42
C VAL A 253 3.64 41.64 -13.49
N PRO A 254 3.55 40.34 -13.82
CA PRO A 254 4.20 39.31 -13.03
C PRO A 254 5.71 39.50 -12.96
N GLY A 255 6.33 39.04 -11.88
CA GLY A 255 7.77 39.06 -11.69
C GLY A 255 8.52 38.14 -12.66
N LYS A 256 9.78 38.45 -12.95
CA LYS A 256 10.59 37.71 -13.95
C LYS A 256 10.73 36.22 -13.64
N ARG A 257 10.78 35.84 -12.35
CA ARG A 257 10.90 34.44 -11.92
C ARG A 257 9.62 33.65 -12.18
N TRP A 258 8.46 34.24 -11.92
CA TRP A 258 7.16 33.66 -12.29
C TRP A 258 7.08 33.38 -13.78
N GLN A 259 7.36 34.41 -14.61
CA GLN A 259 7.32 34.28 -16.06
C GLN A 259 8.26 33.19 -16.57
N PHE A 260 9.46 33.09 -15.99
CA PHE A 260 10.40 32.03 -16.32
C PHE A 260 9.84 30.66 -15.93
N PHE A 261 9.31 30.52 -14.72
CA PHE A 261 8.73 29.27 -14.24
C PHE A 261 7.56 28.81 -15.12
N MET A 262 6.56 29.66 -15.34
CA MET A 262 5.36 29.30 -16.12
C MET A 262 5.68 29.01 -17.60
N LYS A 263 6.68 29.68 -18.17
CA LYS A 263 7.17 29.39 -19.52
C LYS A 263 7.74 27.96 -19.65
N HIS A 264 8.29 27.40 -18.59
CA HIS A 264 9.01 26.12 -18.63
C HIS A 264 8.27 24.96 -17.94
N VAL A 265 7.34 25.24 -17.03
CA VAL A 265 6.66 24.20 -16.23
C VAL A 265 5.93 23.17 -17.08
N THR A 266 5.30 23.58 -18.18
CA THR A 266 4.57 22.66 -19.08
C THR A 266 5.51 21.69 -19.81
N SER A 267 6.73 22.13 -20.15
CA SER A 267 7.76 21.28 -20.76
C SER A 267 8.32 20.31 -19.72
N ILE A 268 8.58 20.80 -18.49
CA ILE A 268 9.03 19.96 -17.37
C ILE A 268 7.99 18.88 -17.07
N ILE A 269 6.70 19.22 -17.02
CA ILE A 269 5.63 18.25 -16.78
C ILE A 269 5.68 17.13 -17.81
N GLN A 270 5.82 17.50 -19.08
CA GLN A 270 5.84 16.55 -20.20
C GLN A 270 7.10 15.66 -20.23
N GLU A 271 8.26 16.17 -19.81
CA GLU A 271 9.52 15.42 -19.83
C GLU A 271 9.72 14.55 -18.58
N VAL A 272 9.20 14.96 -17.43
CA VAL A 272 9.45 14.30 -16.14
C VAL A 272 8.38 13.27 -15.79
N PHE A 273 7.11 13.53 -16.12
CA PHE A 273 6.00 12.69 -15.69
C PHE A 273 5.50 11.79 -16.82
N HIS A 274 5.35 10.51 -16.52
CA HIS A 274 4.80 9.53 -17.45
C HIS A 274 3.29 9.70 -17.57
N ASP A 275 2.79 9.79 -18.80
CA ASP A 275 1.36 9.87 -19.06
C ASP A 275 0.72 8.48 -19.01
N GLN A 276 0.09 8.17 -17.89
CA GLN A 276 -0.60 6.90 -17.67
C GLN A 276 -1.90 6.77 -18.46
N SER A 277 -2.38 7.82 -19.15
CA SER A 277 -3.67 7.79 -19.87
C SER A 277 -3.71 6.78 -21.03
N ASN A 278 -2.54 6.41 -21.57
CA ASN A 278 -2.41 5.42 -22.63
C ASN A 278 -1.96 4.03 -22.13
N ASP A 279 -1.74 3.89 -20.81
CA ASP A 279 -1.35 2.61 -20.23
C ASP A 279 -2.59 1.72 -20.06
N GLN A 280 -2.41 0.42 -20.29
CA GLN A 280 -3.44 -0.56 -19.95
C GLN A 280 -3.38 -0.88 -18.47
N VAL A 281 -4.46 -0.59 -17.73
CA VAL A 281 -4.61 -1.08 -16.36
C VAL A 281 -4.78 -2.60 -16.38
N ILE A 282 -3.94 -3.30 -15.62
CA ILE A 282 -4.00 -4.76 -15.47
C ILE A 282 -4.57 -5.05 -14.10
N GLU A 283 -5.71 -5.76 -14.07
CA GLU A 283 -6.30 -6.27 -12.84
C GLU A 283 -5.33 -7.23 -12.14
N PRO A 284 -4.98 -6.99 -10.86
CA PRO A 284 -4.05 -7.86 -10.15
C PRO A 284 -4.69 -9.23 -9.93
N THR A 285 -3.94 -10.30 -10.15
CA THR A 285 -4.38 -11.64 -9.74
C THR A 285 -4.52 -11.71 -8.22
N VAL A 286 -5.28 -12.67 -7.71
CA VAL A 286 -5.43 -12.92 -6.27
C VAL A 286 -4.08 -13.03 -5.57
N THR A 287 -3.12 -13.71 -6.20
CA THR A 287 -1.76 -13.84 -5.67
C THR A 287 -1.08 -12.48 -5.61
N ARG A 288 -1.21 -11.62 -6.63
CA ARG A 288 -0.67 -10.25 -6.59
C ARG A 288 -1.31 -9.40 -5.51
N GLN A 289 -2.63 -9.51 -5.30
CA GLN A 289 -3.33 -8.83 -4.23
C GLN A 289 -2.81 -9.27 -2.86
N VAL A 290 -2.71 -10.58 -2.59
CA VAL A 290 -2.14 -11.13 -1.34
C VAL A 290 -0.70 -10.64 -1.15
N LEU A 291 0.16 -10.78 -2.16
CA LEU A 291 1.57 -10.42 -2.04
C LEU A 291 1.77 -8.91 -1.83
N THR A 292 0.94 -8.07 -2.47
CA THR A 292 0.96 -6.61 -2.26
C THR A 292 0.56 -6.28 -0.82
N ALA A 293 -0.56 -6.82 -0.35
CA ALA A 293 -1.03 -6.61 1.02
C ALA A 293 0.00 -7.06 2.08
N LEU A 294 0.72 -8.15 1.80
CA LEU A 294 1.75 -8.69 2.68
C LEU A 294 3.07 -7.90 2.66
N TRP A 295 3.52 -7.38 1.51
CA TRP A 295 4.86 -6.78 1.39
C TRP A 295 4.91 -5.24 1.41
N ASP A 296 3.77 -4.55 1.36
CA ASP A 296 3.73 -3.08 1.32
C ASP A 296 4.30 -2.40 2.59
N ALA A 297 4.38 -3.11 3.71
CA ALA A 297 5.01 -2.64 4.95
C ALA A 297 6.14 -3.59 5.42
N PRO A 298 7.40 -3.38 5.01
CA PRO A 298 8.52 -4.22 5.43
C PRO A 298 8.90 -3.96 6.90
N ASN A 299 8.07 -4.45 7.83
CA ASN A 299 8.28 -4.38 9.28
C ASN A 299 9.21 -5.49 9.81
N GLN A 300 9.75 -6.33 8.92
CA GLN A 300 10.65 -7.42 9.24
C GLN A 300 12.07 -7.10 8.77
N PRO A 301 13.03 -6.86 9.68
CA PRO A 301 14.43 -6.69 9.30
C PRO A 301 14.95 -8.02 8.76
N THR A 302 15.08 -8.12 7.44
CA THR A 302 15.53 -9.34 6.76
C THR A 302 17.04 -9.32 6.59
N GLN A 303 17.74 -10.25 7.23
CA GLN A 303 19.14 -10.55 6.90
C GLN A 303 19.17 -11.57 5.76
N SER A 304 19.99 -11.32 4.74
CA SER A 304 20.15 -12.24 3.62
C SER A 304 21.59 -12.77 3.51
N SER A 305 21.75 -14.02 3.16
CA SER A 305 23.04 -14.66 2.90
C SER A 305 22.93 -15.71 1.81
N VAL A 306 24.07 -16.16 1.31
CA VAL A 306 24.16 -17.19 0.28
C VAL A 306 25.20 -18.20 0.71
N PHE A 307 24.91 -19.48 0.50
CA PHE A 307 25.85 -20.56 0.71
C PHE A 307 25.70 -21.62 -0.37
N ASN A 308 26.57 -22.63 -0.31
CA ASN A 308 26.60 -23.71 -1.28
C ASN A 308 26.39 -25.04 -0.56
N VAL A 309 25.63 -25.94 -1.19
CA VAL A 309 25.50 -27.35 -0.81
C VAL A 309 26.16 -28.19 -1.90
N ASP A 310 27.07 -29.07 -1.51
CA ASP A 310 27.66 -30.07 -2.40
C ASP A 310 26.65 -31.18 -2.63
N VAL A 311 26.18 -31.30 -3.87
CA VAL A 311 25.19 -32.29 -4.31
C VAL A 311 25.80 -33.30 -5.29
N THR A 312 27.14 -33.33 -5.39
CA THR A 312 27.89 -34.29 -6.22
C THR A 312 27.44 -35.75 -6.06
N PRO A 313 27.12 -36.26 -4.84
CA PRO A 313 26.65 -37.64 -4.68
C PRO A 313 25.37 -37.97 -5.48
N VAL A 314 24.53 -36.98 -5.77
CA VAL A 314 23.30 -37.15 -6.56
C VAL A 314 23.61 -37.37 -8.04
N GLN A 315 24.78 -36.93 -8.53
CA GLN A 315 25.19 -37.03 -9.95
C GLN A 315 24.15 -36.39 -10.86
N PHE A 316 23.90 -35.09 -10.64
CA PHE A 316 22.77 -34.36 -11.23
C PHE A 316 22.88 -34.27 -12.76
N PHE A 317 24.06 -33.93 -13.29
CA PHE A 317 24.25 -33.80 -14.75
C PHE A 317 24.32 -35.16 -15.46
N GLU A 318 24.68 -36.22 -14.73
CA GLU A 318 24.60 -37.60 -15.22
C GLU A 318 23.15 -38.13 -15.26
N LYS A 319 22.18 -37.37 -14.74
CA LYS A 319 20.75 -37.72 -14.70
C LYS A 319 20.47 -39.06 -14.03
N LYS A 320 21.26 -39.41 -13.01
CA LYS A 320 21.09 -40.66 -12.26
C LYS A 320 19.75 -40.72 -11.52
N PHE A 321 19.28 -39.58 -11.04
CA PHE A 321 17.97 -39.41 -10.40
C PHE A 321 17.17 -38.34 -11.13
N LYS A 322 15.85 -38.31 -10.89
CA LYS A 322 14.97 -37.26 -11.42
C LYS A 322 15.34 -35.91 -10.78
N SER A 323 15.08 -34.80 -11.47
CA SER A 323 15.42 -33.46 -10.99
C SER A 323 14.73 -33.11 -9.66
N GLU A 324 13.52 -33.62 -9.44
CA GLU A 324 12.71 -33.42 -8.24
C GLU A 324 13.37 -34.02 -6.98
N THR A 325 14.27 -35.00 -7.16
CA THR A 325 15.03 -35.60 -6.05
C THR A 325 15.81 -34.55 -5.26
N ILE A 326 16.34 -33.51 -5.92
CA ILE A 326 17.04 -32.41 -5.23
C ILE A 326 16.08 -31.66 -4.30
N THR A 327 14.90 -31.27 -4.79
CA THR A 327 13.92 -30.55 -3.99
C THR A 327 13.48 -31.36 -2.78
N CYS A 328 13.18 -32.65 -2.97
CA CYS A 328 12.78 -33.55 -1.88
C CYS A 328 13.91 -33.74 -0.85
N LEU A 329 15.15 -33.99 -1.30
CA LEU A 329 16.30 -34.12 -0.39
C LEU A 329 16.55 -32.82 0.38
N SER A 330 16.43 -31.66 -0.26
CA SER A 330 16.58 -30.36 0.40
C SER A 330 15.49 -30.12 1.44
N LEU A 331 14.23 -30.50 1.18
CA LEU A 331 13.15 -30.45 2.18
C LEU A 331 13.46 -31.32 3.40
N GLN A 332 13.88 -32.56 3.16
CA GLN A 332 14.24 -33.48 4.23
C GLN A 332 15.46 -32.99 5.02
N ALA A 333 16.49 -32.49 4.33
CA ALA A 333 17.68 -31.93 4.94
C ALA A 333 17.34 -30.73 5.83
N LEU A 334 16.46 -29.84 5.38
CA LEU A 334 16.00 -28.71 6.18
C LEU A 334 15.23 -29.17 7.43
N SER A 335 14.31 -30.12 7.26
CA SER A 335 13.53 -30.68 8.38
C SER A 335 14.43 -31.38 9.41
N LYS A 336 15.46 -32.11 8.94
CA LYS A 336 16.46 -32.77 9.78
C LYS A 336 17.35 -31.77 10.50
N ALA A 337 17.85 -30.75 9.80
CA ALA A 337 18.66 -29.69 10.39
C ALA A 337 17.91 -28.96 11.51
N MET A 338 16.62 -28.68 11.34
CA MET A 338 15.75 -28.13 12.39
C MET A 338 15.55 -29.09 13.59
N SER A 339 15.46 -30.39 13.31
CA SER A 339 15.29 -31.43 14.33
C SER A 339 16.53 -31.49 15.23
N ASP A 340 17.71 -31.52 14.62
CA ASP A 340 19.00 -31.59 15.31
C ASP A 340 19.40 -30.27 15.96
N ASN A 341 18.94 -29.14 15.41
CA ASN A 341 19.32 -27.79 15.85
C ASN A 341 18.08 -26.97 16.23
N PRO A 342 17.59 -27.07 17.48
CA PRO A 342 16.34 -26.45 17.92
C PRO A 342 16.28 -24.92 17.83
N VAL A 343 17.38 -24.22 17.55
CA VAL A 343 17.39 -22.76 17.34
C VAL A 343 16.84 -22.40 15.96
N LEU A 344 17.05 -23.24 14.94
CA LEU A 344 16.54 -23.01 13.58
C LEU A 344 15.02 -22.96 13.51
N LYS A 345 14.33 -23.64 14.43
CA LYS A 345 12.87 -23.66 14.51
C LYS A 345 12.26 -22.52 15.34
N ASN A 346 13.08 -21.64 15.92
CA ASN A 346 12.54 -20.48 16.63
C ASN A 346 11.78 -19.58 15.65
N TYR A 347 10.67 -19.01 16.09
CA TYR A 347 9.91 -18.02 15.32
C TYR A 347 9.36 -16.93 16.24
N MET A 348 9.08 -15.76 15.69
CA MET A 348 8.48 -14.65 16.43
C MET A 348 6.97 -14.56 16.16
N SER A 349 6.18 -14.44 17.23
CA SER A 349 4.75 -14.13 17.15
C SER A 349 4.41 -13.16 18.27
N HIS A 350 3.70 -12.08 17.98
CA HIS A 350 3.36 -11.02 18.96
C HIS A 350 4.53 -10.58 19.86
N LEU A 351 5.69 -10.32 19.25
CA LEU A 351 6.94 -9.91 19.92
C LEU A 351 7.50 -10.93 20.94
N LYS A 352 7.02 -12.17 20.91
CA LYS A 352 7.53 -13.29 21.70
C LYS A 352 8.20 -14.30 20.79
N LEU A 353 9.29 -14.87 21.28
CA LEU A 353 9.96 -15.99 20.63
C LEU A 353 9.32 -17.30 21.07
N TYR A 354 8.95 -18.13 20.10
CA TYR A 354 8.37 -19.44 20.28
C TYR A 354 9.27 -20.50 19.66
N LYS A 355 9.19 -21.71 20.21
CA LYS A 355 9.91 -22.88 19.73
C LYS A 355 8.91 -24.03 19.56
N PRO A 356 8.63 -24.48 18.33
CA PRO A 356 7.72 -25.60 18.10
C PRO A 356 8.36 -26.91 18.57
N LYS A 357 7.52 -27.90 18.89
CA LYS A 357 7.99 -29.24 19.24
C LYS A 357 8.59 -29.93 18.02
N ASP A 358 7.85 -29.92 16.93
CA ASP A 358 8.18 -30.59 15.67
C ASP A 358 8.89 -29.65 14.67
N SER A 359 9.48 -30.23 13.62
CA SER A 359 10.10 -29.52 12.50
C SER A 359 9.10 -29.34 11.36
N PHE A 360 8.61 -28.12 11.16
CA PHE A 360 7.71 -27.76 10.07
C PHE A 360 8.48 -27.14 8.91
N VAL A 361 8.30 -27.67 7.70
CA VAL A 361 8.93 -27.14 6.48
C VAL A 361 7.87 -26.96 5.41
N ALA A 362 7.86 -25.81 4.75
CA ALA A 362 6.90 -25.49 3.71
C ALA A 362 7.55 -25.44 2.33
N LEU A 363 7.04 -26.20 1.36
CA LEU A 363 7.47 -26.13 -0.04
C LEU A 363 6.65 -25.10 -0.80
N ALA A 364 7.31 -24.08 -1.37
CA ALA A 364 6.68 -23.16 -2.30
C ALA A 364 6.50 -23.81 -3.68
N VAL A 365 5.26 -23.83 -4.18
CA VAL A 365 4.86 -24.47 -5.43
C VAL A 365 4.01 -23.51 -6.27
N LEU A 366 4.24 -23.50 -7.58
CA LEU A 366 3.33 -22.89 -8.54
C LEU A 366 2.26 -23.94 -8.88
N LEU A 367 0.98 -23.61 -8.70
CA LEU A 367 -0.09 -24.59 -8.93
C LEU A 367 -0.27 -24.86 -10.44
N PRO A 368 -0.24 -26.14 -10.88
CA PRO A 368 -0.37 -26.48 -12.29
C PRO A 368 -1.70 -26.04 -12.89
N GLY A 369 -1.65 -25.22 -13.96
CA GLY A 369 -2.83 -24.75 -14.68
C GLY A 369 -3.69 -23.77 -13.89
N CYS A 370 -3.07 -23.01 -12.97
CA CYS A 370 -3.69 -21.97 -12.13
C CYS A 370 -2.92 -20.63 -12.25
N ASP A 371 -2.52 -20.26 -13.47
CA ASP A 371 -1.80 -19.03 -13.80
C ASP A 371 -0.54 -18.78 -12.94
N ASP A 372 -0.47 -17.65 -12.23
CA ASP A 372 0.67 -17.27 -11.38
C ASP A 372 0.49 -17.64 -9.90
N HIS A 373 -0.48 -18.51 -9.59
CA HIS A 373 -0.85 -18.83 -8.22
C HIS A 373 0.23 -19.62 -7.49
N LEU A 374 0.93 -18.93 -6.60
CA LEU A 374 1.97 -19.46 -5.72
C LEU A 374 1.35 -19.94 -4.40
N SER A 375 1.70 -21.14 -3.98
CA SER A 375 1.17 -21.75 -2.76
C SER A 375 2.23 -22.47 -1.95
N LEU A 376 1.88 -22.89 -0.73
CA LEU A 376 2.77 -23.59 0.19
C LEU A 376 2.21 -24.95 0.59
N ILE A 377 3.01 -26.01 0.50
CA ILE A 377 2.70 -27.32 1.11
C ILE A 377 3.55 -27.48 2.37
N GLU A 378 2.92 -27.49 3.54
CA GLU A 378 3.57 -27.60 4.84
C GLU A 378 3.63 -29.06 5.30
N PHE A 379 4.84 -29.53 5.55
CA PHE A 379 5.14 -30.86 6.06
C PHE A 379 5.63 -30.79 7.50
N LYS A 380 5.22 -31.79 8.29
CA LYS A 380 5.73 -32.03 9.64
C LYS A 380 6.74 -33.17 9.59
N ASN A 381 7.93 -32.96 10.15
CA ASN A 381 8.99 -33.96 10.31
C ASN A 381 9.28 -34.78 9.02
N CYS A 382 9.26 -34.15 7.84
CA CYS A 382 9.43 -34.90 6.58
C CYS A 382 10.78 -35.61 6.41
N HIS A 383 11.76 -35.33 7.29
CA HIS A 383 12.99 -36.12 7.40
C HIS A 383 12.75 -37.57 7.88
N GLU A 384 11.62 -37.84 8.52
CA GLU A 384 11.22 -39.19 8.94
C GLU A 384 10.65 -40.00 7.77
N MET A 385 10.03 -39.34 6.79
CA MET A 385 9.47 -39.96 5.58
C MET A 385 10.56 -40.57 4.69
N SER A 386 10.19 -41.52 3.84
CA SER A 386 11.04 -41.91 2.71
C SER A 386 10.99 -40.84 1.60
N LEU A 387 12.01 -40.79 0.73
CA LEU A 387 11.99 -39.83 -0.38
C LEU A 387 10.82 -40.08 -1.34
N ALA A 388 10.52 -41.36 -1.61
CA ALA A 388 9.40 -41.75 -2.47
C ALA A 388 8.07 -41.30 -1.88
N GLU A 389 7.88 -41.51 -0.57
CA GLU A 389 6.68 -41.08 0.16
C GLU A 389 6.49 -39.56 0.11
N LEU A 390 7.56 -38.79 0.38
CA LEU A 390 7.49 -37.34 0.30
C LEU A 390 7.15 -36.86 -1.12
N SER A 391 7.75 -37.47 -2.14
CA SER A 391 7.46 -37.14 -3.54
C SER A 391 6.01 -37.44 -3.91
N GLU A 392 5.47 -38.57 -3.46
CA GLU A 392 4.07 -38.95 -3.71
C GLU A 392 3.10 -38.01 -2.97
N HIS A 393 3.39 -37.62 -1.73
CA HIS A 393 2.61 -36.63 -1.00
C HIS A 393 2.56 -35.26 -1.69
N ILE A 394 3.69 -34.76 -2.22
CA ILE A 394 3.72 -33.49 -2.96
C ILE A 394 2.77 -33.57 -4.16
N GLN A 395 2.83 -34.64 -4.95
CA GLN A 395 1.97 -34.80 -6.13
C GLN A 395 0.50 -34.94 -5.76
N HIS A 396 0.21 -35.70 -4.71
CA HIS A 396 -1.13 -35.88 -4.17
C HIS A 396 -1.71 -34.53 -3.71
N ASP A 397 -1.00 -33.80 -2.85
CA ASP A 397 -1.47 -32.55 -2.25
C ASP A 397 -1.70 -31.44 -3.29
N LEU A 398 -0.86 -31.38 -4.34
CA LEU A 398 -1.04 -30.44 -5.45
C LEU A 398 -2.41 -30.58 -6.13
N GLN A 399 -2.93 -31.80 -6.27
CA GLN A 399 -4.23 -32.02 -6.92
C GLN A 399 -5.38 -31.40 -6.11
N PHE A 400 -5.30 -31.50 -4.78
CA PHE A 400 -6.30 -30.93 -3.87
C PHE A 400 -6.24 -29.40 -3.91
N MET A 401 -5.05 -28.82 -3.87
CA MET A 401 -4.86 -27.37 -3.95
C MET A 401 -5.36 -26.80 -5.28
N VAL A 402 -5.10 -27.49 -6.40
CA VAL A 402 -5.61 -27.11 -7.74
C VAL A 402 -7.13 -27.15 -7.77
N TYR A 403 -7.76 -28.18 -7.18
CA TYR A 403 -9.21 -28.22 -7.05
C TYR A 403 -9.74 -27.04 -6.24
N CYS A 404 -9.18 -26.78 -5.07
CA CYS A 404 -9.57 -25.68 -4.19
C CYS A 404 -9.51 -24.33 -4.92
N TYR A 405 -8.40 -24.04 -5.61
CA TYR A 405 -8.24 -22.81 -6.39
C TYR A 405 -9.32 -22.69 -7.48
N LYS A 406 -9.47 -23.71 -8.32
CA LYS A 406 -10.43 -23.68 -9.44
C LYS A 406 -11.87 -23.55 -8.94
N ARG A 407 -12.20 -24.16 -7.80
CA ARG A 407 -13.53 -24.05 -7.21
C ARG A 407 -13.78 -22.65 -6.65
N VAL A 408 -12.81 -22.05 -5.97
CA VAL A 408 -12.87 -20.66 -5.50
C VAL A 408 -13.10 -19.69 -6.66
N GLU A 409 -12.31 -19.81 -7.74
CA GLU A 409 -12.46 -18.94 -8.92
C GLU A 409 -13.83 -19.07 -9.60
N LYS A 410 -14.38 -20.30 -9.61
CA LYS A 410 -15.75 -20.52 -10.08
C LYS A 410 -16.79 -19.87 -9.15
N LEU A 411 -16.65 -20.04 -7.84
CA LEU A 411 -17.58 -19.47 -6.85
C LEU A 411 -17.59 -17.95 -6.87
N LYS A 412 -16.45 -17.28 -7.09
CA LYS A 412 -16.39 -15.82 -7.25
C LYS A 412 -17.22 -15.32 -8.42
N LYS A 413 -17.25 -16.07 -9.52
CA LYS A 413 -18.07 -15.75 -10.70
C LYS A 413 -19.56 -16.02 -10.46
N GLU A 414 -19.88 -17.07 -9.71
CA GLU A 414 -21.25 -17.46 -9.36
C GLU A 414 -21.86 -16.52 -8.30
N HIS A 415 -21.03 -16.02 -7.38
CA HIS A 415 -21.43 -15.25 -6.21
C HIS A 415 -20.44 -14.08 -5.94
N PRO A 416 -20.56 -12.94 -6.65
CA PRO A 416 -19.61 -11.84 -6.55
C PRO A 416 -19.40 -11.28 -5.12
N TYR A 417 -20.43 -11.32 -4.27
CA TYR A 417 -20.37 -10.87 -2.87
C TYR A 417 -19.36 -11.65 -2.01
N LEU A 418 -18.94 -12.85 -2.45
CA LEU A 418 -17.93 -13.63 -1.75
C LEU A 418 -16.56 -12.95 -1.77
N MET A 419 -16.33 -11.95 -2.63
CA MET A 419 -15.09 -11.17 -2.61
C MET A 419 -15.00 -10.30 -1.36
N ASP A 420 -16.13 -9.74 -0.91
CA ASP A 420 -16.23 -8.86 0.28
C ASP A 420 -15.76 -9.57 1.57
N ILE A 421 -15.85 -10.91 1.60
CA ILE A 421 -15.40 -11.77 2.70
C ILE A 421 -13.91 -11.61 3.01
N PHE A 422 -13.12 -11.23 2.00
CA PHE A 422 -11.67 -11.15 2.05
C PHE A 422 -11.12 -9.75 1.85
N ASP A 423 -11.96 -8.73 1.70
CA ASP A 423 -11.49 -7.35 1.50
C ASP A 423 -10.48 -6.97 2.58
N GLY A 424 -10.73 -7.34 3.85
CA GLY A 424 -9.81 -7.14 4.97
C GLY A 424 -8.44 -7.84 4.84
N LEU A 425 -8.35 -8.99 4.15
CA LEU A 425 -7.07 -9.68 3.91
C LEU A 425 -6.21 -9.01 2.84
N PHE A 426 -6.84 -8.21 1.96
CA PHE A 426 -6.17 -7.50 0.88
C PHE A 426 -5.86 -6.04 1.22
N ILE A 427 -6.34 -5.53 2.37
CA ILE A 427 -5.96 -4.20 2.86
C ILE A 427 -4.47 -4.22 3.19
N PRO A 428 -3.65 -3.35 2.58
CA PRO A 428 -2.24 -3.22 2.93
C PRO A 428 -2.05 -2.97 4.42
N GLN A 429 -1.04 -3.60 5.04
CA GLN A 429 -0.76 -3.37 6.47
C GLN A 429 -0.46 -1.89 6.78
N SER A 430 0.06 -1.14 5.81
CA SER A 430 0.28 0.31 5.88
C SER A 430 -1.01 1.10 6.16
N GLU A 431 -2.17 0.55 5.79
CA GLU A 431 -3.49 1.15 6.01
C GLU A 431 -4.18 0.69 7.30
N THR A 432 -3.54 -0.20 8.09
CA THR A 432 -4.13 -0.77 9.32
C THR A 432 -3.22 -0.57 10.55
N ILE A 433 -3.73 0.02 11.63
CA ILE A 433 -2.99 0.09 12.92
C ILE A 433 -2.98 -1.27 13.63
N PHE A 434 -4.09 -2.00 13.53
CA PHE A 434 -4.23 -3.34 14.08
C PHE A 434 -3.89 -4.33 12.99
N GLY A 435 -2.60 -4.62 12.82
CA GLY A 435 -2.18 -5.68 11.91
C GLY A 435 -2.97 -6.95 12.25
N GLU A 436 -3.73 -7.47 11.29
CA GLU A 436 -4.39 -8.76 11.50
C GLU A 436 -3.29 -9.78 11.83
N PRO A 437 -3.52 -10.68 12.81
CA PRO A 437 -2.64 -11.81 13.03
C PRO A 437 -2.79 -12.77 11.84
N LEU A 438 -2.22 -12.38 10.69
CA LEU A 438 -1.94 -13.29 9.60
C LEU A 438 -1.08 -14.40 10.16
N LEU A 439 -1.33 -15.61 9.66
CA LEU A 439 -0.88 -16.87 10.22
C LEU A 439 0.64 -16.86 10.47
N THR A 440 1.08 -16.46 11.67
CA THR A 440 2.46 -16.67 12.11
C THR A 440 2.71 -18.17 12.09
N ARG A 441 3.73 -18.60 11.37
CA ARG A 441 3.99 -20.03 11.18
C ARG A 441 5.33 -20.45 11.75
N PRO A 442 5.38 -21.63 12.37
CA PRO A 442 6.64 -22.23 12.79
C PRO A 442 7.46 -22.80 11.62
N SER A 443 6.94 -22.75 10.39
CA SER A 443 7.56 -23.37 9.23
C SER A 443 8.69 -22.54 8.64
N ILE A 444 9.78 -23.22 8.23
CA ILE A 444 10.77 -22.65 7.32
C ILE A 444 10.33 -22.94 5.88
N SER A 445 10.26 -21.94 5.00
CA SER A 445 9.91 -22.20 3.61
C SER A 445 11.12 -22.52 2.73
N LEU A 446 10.89 -23.34 1.72
CA LEU A 446 11.83 -23.71 0.68
C LEU A 446 11.20 -23.40 -0.68
N SER A 447 11.89 -22.62 -1.51
CA SER A 447 11.52 -22.39 -2.90
C SER A 447 12.62 -22.92 -3.81
N ASN A 448 12.25 -23.59 -4.91
CA ASN A 448 13.21 -23.99 -5.93
C ASN A 448 12.99 -23.19 -7.20
N VAL A 449 13.94 -22.30 -7.50
CA VAL A 449 13.91 -21.46 -8.71
C VAL A 449 14.95 -21.87 -9.74
N GLY A 450 15.71 -22.93 -9.48
CA GLY A 450 16.82 -23.35 -10.34
C GLY A 450 16.40 -23.73 -11.76
N GLN A 451 15.17 -24.20 -11.94
CA GLN A 451 14.62 -24.51 -13.27
C GLN A 451 14.52 -23.29 -14.20
N TRP A 452 14.46 -22.07 -13.64
CA TRP A 452 14.43 -20.81 -14.40
C TRP A 452 15.83 -20.21 -14.61
N GLY A 453 16.88 -20.88 -14.13
CA GLY A 453 18.27 -20.47 -14.39
C GLY A 453 18.85 -19.45 -13.42
N TYR A 454 18.19 -19.13 -12.31
CA TYR A 454 18.74 -18.23 -11.28
C TYR A 454 19.98 -18.81 -10.61
N GLU A 455 21.00 -17.99 -10.37
CA GLU A 455 22.30 -18.43 -9.81
C GLU A 455 22.48 -18.06 -8.33
N VAL A 456 21.96 -16.90 -7.91
CA VAL A 456 22.08 -16.38 -6.53
C VAL A 456 20.72 -15.85 -6.07
N PRO A 457 19.75 -16.74 -5.76
CA PRO A 457 18.39 -16.30 -5.53
C PRO A 457 18.22 -15.85 -4.07
N ILE A 458 17.88 -14.58 -3.86
CA ILE A 458 17.45 -14.06 -2.57
C ILE A 458 15.99 -13.64 -2.71
N SER A 459 15.13 -14.09 -1.81
CA SER A 459 13.72 -13.71 -1.77
C SER A 459 13.41 -13.05 -0.43
N PRO A 460 12.64 -11.95 -0.40
CA PRO A 460 12.16 -11.41 0.85
C PRO A 460 11.33 -12.46 1.61
N LEU A 461 11.33 -12.34 2.93
CA LEU A 461 10.45 -13.11 3.81
C LEU A 461 9.00 -12.68 3.59
N LEU A 462 8.08 -13.64 3.65
CA LEU A 462 6.68 -13.31 3.89
C LEU A 462 6.52 -12.79 5.33
N PRO A 463 5.55 -11.90 5.61
CA PRO A 463 5.23 -11.51 6.98
C PRO A 463 5.10 -12.73 7.88
N TYR A 464 5.76 -12.66 9.03
CA TYR A 464 5.80 -13.71 10.05
C TYR A 464 6.51 -15.02 9.65
N GLU A 465 7.11 -15.07 8.45
CA GLU A 465 8.13 -16.03 8.13
C GLU A 465 9.42 -15.67 8.88
N THR A 466 10.13 -16.69 9.34
CA THR A 466 11.36 -16.49 10.12
C THR A 466 12.61 -16.90 9.35
N VAL A 467 12.51 -17.92 8.50
CA VAL A 467 13.58 -18.37 7.61
C VAL A 467 12.96 -18.79 6.27
N LYS A 468 13.62 -18.41 5.18
CA LYS A 468 13.34 -18.85 3.82
C LYS A 468 14.63 -19.32 3.16
N LEU A 469 14.61 -20.51 2.58
CA LEU A 469 15.68 -21.01 1.70
C LEU A 469 15.22 -21.01 0.25
N THR A 470 16.07 -20.52 -0.65
CA THR A 470 15.80 -20.48 -2.08
C THR A 470 16.90 -21.22 -2.84
N LEU A 471 16.53 -22.30 -3.52
CA LEU A 471 17.44 -23.14 -4.30
C LEU A 471 17.64 -22.56 -5.70
N ALA A 472 18.91 -22.46 -6.11
CA ALA A 472 19.32 -21.95 -7.41
C ALA A 472 19.54 -23.08 -8.43
N LYS A 473 19.96 -22.69 -9.63
CA LYS A 473 20.45 -23.60 -10.66
C LYS A 473 21.72 -24.29 -10.15
N ILE A 474 21.77 -25.61 -10.25
CA ILE A 474 22.96 -26.39 -9.94
C ILE A 474 24.03 -26.08 -10.98
N ASP A 475 25.25 -25.81 -10.50
CA ASP A 475 26.42 -25.52 -11.31
C ASP A 475 27.51 -26.58 -11.09
N ARG A 476 28.21 -26.93 -12.16
CA ARG A 476 29.34 -27.89 -12.12
C ARG A 476 30.63 -27.11 -12.21
N ARG A 477 31.40 -27.09 -11.11
CA ARG A 477 32.62 -26.29 -11.02
C ARG A 477 33.76 -27.02 -10.31
N GLN A 478 34.98 -26.54 -10.54
CA GLN A 478 36.17 -27.01 -9.85
C GLN A 478 36.24 -26.40 -8.45
N VAL A 479 36.27 -27.26 -7.42
CA VAL A 479 36.35 -26.86 -6.02
C VAL A 479 37.63 -27.42 -5.42
N TRP A 480 38.35 -26.58 -4.68
CA TRP A 480 39.55 -27.00 -3.96
C TRP A 480 39.19 -27.97 -2.84
N ASN A 481 39.70 -29.19 -2.89
CA ASN A 481 39.59 -30.16 -1.80
C ASN A 481 40.81 -30.05 -0.88
N ASN A 482 40.55 -29.72 0.39
CA ASN A 482 41.61 -29.55 1.40
C ASN A 482 42.33 -30.85 1.78
N ASP A 483 41.68 -32.01 1.61
CA ASP A 483 42.24 -33.32 1.96
C ASP A 483 43.10 -33.86 0.82
N SER A 484 42.58 -33.84 -0.41
CA SER A 484 43.32 -34.31 -1.59
C SER A 484 44.32 -33.29 -2.13
N LYS A 485 44.23 -32.01 -1.70
CA LYS A 485 45.05 -30.89 -2.20
C LYS A 485 44.96 -30.70 -3.71
N LEU A 486 43.80 -31.00 -4.30
CA LEU A 486 43.53 -30.88 -5.73
C LEU A 486 42.18 -30.19 -5.98
N PHE A 487 42.03 -29.62 -7.17
CA PHE A 487 40.73 -29.17 -7.67
C PHE A 487 39.93 -30.37 -8.16
N GLU A 488 38.76 -30.58 -7.56
CA GLU A 488 37.83 -31.65 -7.92
C GLU A 488 36.59 -31.05 -8.57
N VAL A 489 36.08 -31.71 -9.59
CA VAL A 489 34.80 -31.33 -10.22
C VAL A 489 33.67 -31.71 -9.28
N ARG A 490 32.85 -30.73 -8.89
CA ARG A 490 31.71 -30.90 -7.99
C ARG A 490 30.45 -30.28 -8.56
N ASP A 491 29.32 -30.92 -8.28
CA ASP A 491 28.00 -30.38 -8.54
C ASP A 491 27.57 -29.59 -7.31
N ILE A 492 27.42 -28.28 -7.47
CA ILE A 492 27.14 -27.35 -6.39
C ILE A 492 25.75 -26.78 -6.57
N LEU A 493 24.96 -26.84 -5.50
CA LEU A 493 23.67 -26.19 -5.36
C LEU A 493 23.84 -24.89 -4.56
N PRO A 494 23.81 -23.71 -5.21
CA PRO A 494 23.71 -22.46 -4.49
C PRO A 494 22.35 -22.35 -3.80
N VAL A 495 22.38 -21.86 -2.56
CA VAL A 495 21.19 -21.65 -1.73
C VAL A 495 21.25 -20.23 -1.17
N GLY A 496 20.25 -19.42 -1.50
CA GLY A 496 20.02 -18.17 -0.80
C GLY A 496 19.18 -18.38 0.44
N MET A 497 19.48 -17.60 1.47
CA MET A 497 18.82 -17.64 2.75
C MET A 497 18.39 -16.24 3.14
N SER A 498 17.13 -16.10 3.54
CA SER A 498 16.61 -14.88 4.15
C SER A 498 16.06 -15.23 5.53
N VAL A 499 16.40 -14.44 6.54
CA VAL A 499 16.04 -14.68 7.94
C VAL A 499 15.59 -13.41 8.64
N ASP A 500 14.68 -13.54 9.60
CA ASP A 500 14.29 -12.45 10.48
C ASP A 500 15.45 -12.17 11.44
N HIS A 501 16.09 -11.01 11.28
CA HIS A 501 17.30 -10.66 12.04
C HIS A 501 17.02 -10.45 13.53
N ARG A 502 15.74 -10.36 13.94
CA ARG A 502 15.35 -10.34 15.36
C ARG A 502 15.40 -11.73 15.99
N VAL A 503 15.32 -12.79 15.18
CA VAL A 503 15.37 -14.18 15.61
C VAL A 503 16.76 -14.79 15.38
N PHE A 504 17.40 -14.42 14.27
CA PHE A 504 18.72 -14.92 13.85
C PHE A 504 19.74 -13.80 13.83
N ASP A 505 20.88 -13.98 14.49
CA ASP A 505 21.95 -12.98 14.59
C ASP A 505 23.10 -13.19 13.59
N GLY A 506 23.03 -14.26 12.78
CA GLY A 506 24.07 -14.64 11.82
C GLY A 506 25.19 -15.51 12.39
N ASN A 507 25.21 -15.82 13.69
CA ASN A 507 26.27 -16.63 14.33
C ASN A 507 25.99 -18.14 14.32
N ILE A 508 25.08 -18.59 13.46
CA ILE A 508 24.69 -20.00 13.33
C ILE A 508 25.28 -20.56 12.05
N ALA A 509 25.97 -21.69 12.16
CA ALA A 509 26.62 -22.36 11.03
C ALA A 509 25.63 -23.12 10.12
N VAL A 510 24.59 -22.43 9.65
CA VAL A 510 23.54 -22.99 8.78
C VAL A 510 24.11 -23.76 7.59
N PRO A 511 25.14 -23.29 6.85
CA PRO A 511 25.67 -24.03 5.71
C PRO A 511 26.15 -25.43 6.08
N ARG A 512 26.84 -25.57 7.22
CA ARG A 512 27.34 -26.85 7.72
C ARG A 512 26.18 -27.74 8.18
N MET A 513 25.20 -27.18 8.89
CA MET A 513 24.03 -27.92 9.36
C MET A 513 23.23 -28.51 8.19
N ILE A 514 23.00 -27.71 7.14
CA ILE A 514 22.29 -28.15 5.94
C ILE A 514 23.11 -29.19 5.16
N GLN A 515 24.42 -29.01 4.99
CA GLN A 515 25.26 -30.02 4.31
C GLN A 515 25.22 -31.36 5.04
N THR A 516 25.45 -31.38 6.36
CA THR A 516 25.40 -32.62 7.16
C THR A 516 24.05 -33.31 7.03
N ALA A 517 22.96 -32.54 7.15
CA ALA A 517 21.62 -33.10 7.01
C ALA A 517 21.34 -33.61 5.59
N PHE A 518 21.84 -32.95 4.55
CA PHE A 518 21.70 -33.40 3.17
C PHE A 518 22.41 -34.73 2.93
N ASP A 519 23.66 -34.87 3.39
CA ASP A 519 24.44 -36.10 3.28
C ASP A 519 23.75 -37.27 4.01
N GLU A 520 23.22 -37.02 5.22
CA GLU A 520 22.44 -38.00 5.98
C GLU A 520 21.19 -38.45 5.23
N MET A 521 20.41 -37.51 4.67
CA MET A 521 19.17 -37.84 3.94
C MET A 521 19.46 -38.55 2.62
N PHE A 522 20.54 -38.20 1.93
CA PHE A 522 20.98 -38.92 0.74
C PHE A 522 21.38 -40.37 1.08
N ASN A 523 22.15 -40.58 2.14
CA ASN A 523 22.52 -41.92 2.60
C ASN A 523 21.30 -42.74 3.01
N LYS A 524 20.33 -42.13 3.71
CA LYS A 524 19.04 -42.76 4.03
C LYS A 524 18.30 -43.19 2.77
N MET A 525 18.19 -42.30 1.77
CA MET A 525 17.56 -42.62 0.47
C MET A 525 18.20 -43.84 -0.21
N GLN A 526 19.53 -43.96 -0.19
CA GLN A 526 20.23 -45.12 -0.77
C GLN A 526 19.90 -46.43 -0.02
N GLN A 527 19.76 -46.37 1.30
CA GLN A 527 19.45 -47.53 2.14
C GLN A 527 17.98 -47.97 1.97
N ASP A 528 17.07 -47.00 1.87
CA ASP A 528 15.62 -47.23 1.77
C ASP A 528 15.15 -47.62 0.36
N ALA A 529 16.01 -47.50 -0.66
CA ALA A 529 15.70 -47.84 -2.06
C ALA A 529 15.16 -49.27 -2.27
N THR A 530 15.36 -50.16 -1.29
CA THR A 530 14.90 -51.55 -1.32
C THR A 530 13.59 -51.80 -0.56
N LYS A 531 12.98 -50.78 0.08
CA LYS A 531 11.85 -50.93 1.02
C LYS A 531 10.62 -50.08 0.71
N ALA A 532 10.46 -49.58 -0.52
CA ALA A 532 9.31 -48.74 -0.87
C ALA A 532 7.99 -49.52 -0.75
N ALA A 533 7.27 -49.31 0.34
CA ALA A 533 5.87 -49.69 0.48
C ALA A 533 5.00 -48.61 -0.19
N PRO A 534 3.87 -48.98 -0.81
CA PRO A 534 2.95 -47.99 -1.37
C PRO A 534 2.42 -47.07 -0.26
N VAL A 535 2.46 -45.76 -0.51
CA VAL A 535 1.87 -44.78 0.41
C VAL A 535 0.36 -44.98 0.42
N LYS A 536 -0.20 -45.14 1.62
CA LYS A 536 -1.64 -45.20 1.81
C LYS A 536 -2.14 -43.82 2.24
N PHE A 537 -2.77 -43.10 1.33
CA PHE A 537 -3.40 -41.82 1.64
C PHE A 537 -4.66 -42.05 2.49
N SER A 538 -4.95 -41.09 3.37
CA SER A 538 -6.10 -41.15 4.26
C SER A 538 -7.42 -40.76 3.58
N ILE A 539 -7.36 -40.04 2.47
CA ILE A 539 -8.51 -39.56 1.71
C ILE A 539 -8.15 -39.46 0.23
N GLU A 540 -9.06 -39.88 -0.64
CA GLU A 540 -8.93 -39.73 -2.08
C GLU A 540 -9.54 -38.40 -2.54
N LEU A 541 -9.04 -37.84 -3.66
CA LEU A 541 -9.49 -36.55 -4.17
C LEU A 541 -11.02 -36.46 -4.34
N ASN A 542 -11.64 -37.52 -4.87
CA ASN A 542 -13.10 -37.55 -5.09
C ASN A 542 -13.89 -37.45 -3.79
N GLU A 543 -13.42 -38.09 -2.72
CA GLU A 543 -14.05 -38.01 -1.40
C GLU A 543 -13.92 -36.59 -0.82
N PHE A 544 -12.75 -35.98 -0.96
CA PHE A 544 -12.54 -34.58 -0.55
C PHE A 544 -13.41 -33.60 -1.32
N MET A 545 -13.57 -33.79 -2.64
CA MET A 545 -14.47 -32.98 -3.46
C MET A 545 -15.91 -33.06 -2.95
N GLN A 546 -16.40 -34.28 -2.63
CA GLN A 546 -17.75 -34.47 -2.09
C GLN A 546 -17.94 -33.78 -0.74
N LEU A 547 -16.98 -33.93 0.18
CA LEU A 547 -17.02 -33.26 1.48
C LEU A 547 -16.98 -31.73 1.36
N SER A 548 -16.19 -31.22 0.41
CA SER A 548 -16.08 -29.78 0.13
C SER A 548 -17.39 -29.22 -0.44
N GLU A 549 -18.02 -29.92 -1.38
CA GLU A 549 -19.32 -29.50 -1.92
C GLU A 549 -20.42 -29.58 -0.86
N LYS A 550 -20.38 -30.57 0.03
CA LYS A 550 -21.29 -30.59 1.18
C LYS A 550 -21.09 -29.37 2.09
N LEU A 551 -19.85 -29.03 2.42
CA LEU A 551 -19.55 -27.83 3.22
C LEU A 551 -20.06 -26.55 2.55
N LEU A 552 -19.89 -26.43 1.23
CA LEU A 552 -20.40 -25.28 0.47
C LEU A 552 -21.94 -25.21 0.44
N GLN A 553 -22.63 -26.35 0.46
CA GLN A 553 -24.09 -26.41 0.53
C GLN A 553 -24.60 -26.03 1.93
N ASP A 554 -23.89 -26.46 2.97
CA ASP A 554 -24.27 -26.19 4.37
C ASP A 554 -23.94 -24.74 4.78
N ASP A 555 -22.78 -24.23 4.37
CA ASP A 555 -22.29 -22.88 4.68
C ASP A 555 -21.34 -22.39 3.57
N LEU A 556 -21.90 -21.65 2.61
CA LEU A 556 -21.17 -21.17 1.43
C LEU A 556 -19.97 -20.30 1.81
N ASP A 557 -20.14 -19.38 2.75
CA ASP A 557 -19.10 -18.44 3.16
C ASP A 557 -17.93 -19.17 3.85
N LEU A 558 -18.25 -20.08 4.78
CA LEU A 558 -17.22 -20.89 5.44
C LEU A 558 -16.53 -21.84 4.46
N GLY A 559 -17.29 -22.51 3.60
CA GLY A 559 -16.74 -23.40 2.57
C GLY A 559 -15.81 -22.65 1.62
N PHE A 560 -16.20 -21.45 1.21
CA PHE A 560 -15.37 -20.56 0.39
C PHE A 560 -14.09 -20.15 1.11
N ARG A 561 -14.17 -19.72 2.39
CA ARG A 561 -12.99 -19.41 3.23
C ARG A 561 -12.05 -20.61 3.33
N TYR A 562 -12.59 -21.80 3.62
CA TYR A 562 -11.81 -23.02 3.75
C TYR A 562 -11.06 -23.36 2.46
N LEU A 563 -11.76 -23.39 1.32
CA LEU A 563 -11.14 -23.68 0.02
C LEU A 563 -10.09 -22.64 -0.36
N PHE A 564 -10.35 -21.35 -0.09
CA PHE A 564 -9.37 -20.29 -0.31
C PHE A 564 -8.09 -20.55 0.49
N PHE A 565 -8.18 -20.73 1.81
CA PHE A 565 -7.00 -20.98 2.64
C PHE A 565 -6.26 -22.27 2.24
N SER A 566 -7.00 -23.33 1.91
CA SER A 566 -6.44 -24.58 1.42
C SER A 566 -5.75 -24.46 0.06
N SER A 567 -6.18 -23.51 -0.78
CA SER A 567 -5.51 -23.18 -2.04
C SER A 567 -4.22 -22.39 -1.83
N GLN A 568 -4.12 -21.60 -0.75
CA GLN A 568 -2.92 -20.85 -0.42
C GLN A 568 -1.89 -21.75 0.27
N VAL A 569 -2.33 -22.50 1.29
CA VAL A 569 -1.46 -23.29 2.16
C VAL A 569 -2.11 -24.61 2.53
N TRP A 570 -1.45 -25.70 2.14
CA TRP A 570 -1.88 -27.05 2.43
C TRP A 570 -1.04 -27.66 3.54
N LYS A 571 -1.69 -28.13 4.61
CA LYS A 571 -1.02 -28.77 5.75
C LYS A 571 -1.14 -30.28 5.64
N ASN A 572 -0.14 -30.91 5.01
CA ASN A 572 -0.10 -32.35 4.71
C ASN A 572 -0.43 -33.23 5.95
N TYR A 573 0.07 -32.83 7.12
CA TYR A 573 -0.05 -33.58 8.37
C TYR A 573 -1.35 -33.34 9.15
N SER A 574 -2.13 -32.31 8.79
CA SER A 574 -3.36 -31.99 9.50
C SER A 574 -4.58 -32.73 8.95
N GLY A 575 -4.45 -33.34 7.76
CA GLY A 575 -5.51 -34.03 7.02
C GLY A 575 -6.70 -33.12 6.74
N ALA A 576 -7.05 -32.88 5.47
CA ALA A 576 -8.31 -32.22 5.13
C ALA A 576 -9.53 -32.83 5.85
N HIS A 577 -9.44 -34.14 6.11
CA HIS A 577 -10.39 -34.93 6.88
C HIS A 577 -10.61 -34.41 8.31
N THR A 578 -9.61 -33.98 9.08
CA THR A 578 -9.83 -33.68 10.52
C THR A 578 -10.81 -32.51 10.72
N PHE A 579 -10.83 -31.53 9.82
CA PHE A 579 -11.79 -30.42 9.87
C PHE A 579 -13.14 -30.80 9.26
N LEU A 580 -13.14 -31.38 8.06
CA LEU A 580 -14.38 -31.72 7.33
C LEU A 580 -15.13 -32.90 7.96
N SER A 581 -14.42 -33.91 8.45
CA SER A 581 -15.02 -35.10 9.08
C SER A 581 -15.63 -34.78 10.43
N HIS A 582 -14.97 -34.00 11.30
CA HIS A 582 -15.50 -33.71 12.65
C HIS A 582 -16.78 -32.87 12.63
N ARG A 583 -17.00 -32.02 11.60
CA ARG A 583 -18.27 -31.31 11.44
C ARG A 583 -19.34 -32.19 10.79
N VAL A 584 -19.00 -32.88 9.70
CA VAL A 584 -19.96 -33.72 8.97
C VAL A 584 -20.41 -34.94 9.78
N SER A 585 -19.56 -35.50 10.64
CA SER A 585 -19.93 -36.65 11.49
C SER A 585 -20.67 -36.27 12.78
N ASN A 586 -20.47 -35.06 13.32
CA ASN A 586 -21.19 -34.63 14.52
C ASN A 586 -22.64 -34.20 14.25
N GLU A 587 -23.01 -33.90 13.00
CA GLU A 587 -24.41 -33.66 12.60
C GLU A 587 -25.16 -34.94 12.16
N LEU A 588 -24.44 -36.05 11.92
CA LEU A 588 -25.04 -37.35 11.61
C LEU A 588 -25.32 -38.23 12.85
N VAL A 589 -24.98 -37.76 14.06
CA VAL A 589 -25.27 -38.44 15.33
C VAL A 589 -26.42 -37.77 16.09
N VAL A 590 -26.96 -36.66 15.57
CA VAL A 590 -28.18 -36.02 16.07
C VAL A 590 -29.16 -35.81 14.91
N SER A 591 -29.69 -36.92 14.40
CA SER A 591 -30.94 -36.95 13.62
C SER A 591 -31.78 -38.14 14.03
#